data_AF-A0A8J4F8U7-F1
#
_entry.id   AF-A0A8J4F8U7-F1
#
_cell.length_a   1.000
_cell.length_b   1.000
_cell.length_c   1.000
_cell.angle_alpha   90.00
_cell.angle_beta   90.00
_cell.angle_gamma   90.00
#
_symmetry.space_group_name_H-M   'P 1'
#
loop_
_entity.id
_entity.type
_entity.pdbx_description
1 polymer ?
#
loop_
_entity_poly.entity_id
_entity_poly.type
_entity_poly.pdbx_seq_one_letter_code
_entity_poly.pdbx_strand_id
1 'polypeptide(L)'
;AIGLPSGMAAPSKQSPPKLQNLQWLWSFIIWYCRTVAWFVTMPWRVLTWMSPTFLRLAEKRVEQTVWWWTSPVVQLTADVIYNTIALLDGMMSYVRRAVLTTHSSNMHHFWVAYEAYLRLIQHKAHLVEQHGFQGLWMGLHARTV
;
A
#
# COMPACT_ATOMS: atom_id res chain seq x y z
N ALA A 1 7.42 -37.02 39.27
CA ALA A 1 6.20 -36.69 38.52
C ALA A 1 6.50 -35.49 37.61
N ILE A 2 6.69 -35.79 36.32
CA ILE A 2 6.45 -34.98 35.12
C ILE A 2 6.70 -33.46 35.25
N GLY A 3 7.89 -33.03 34.84
CA GLY A 3 8.17 -31.63 34.49
C GLY A 3 7.43 -31.28 33.19
N LEU A 4 6.56 -30.28 33.24
CA LEU A 4 5.94 -29.70 32.05
C LEU A 4 7.00 -28.95 31.23
N PRO A 5 7.05 -29.13 29.89
CA PRO A 5 7.94 -28.35 29.04
C PRO A 5 7.46 -26.90 28.95
N SER A 6 8.16 -26.01 29.64
CA SER A 6 8.16 -24.56 29.41
C SER A 6 8.72 -24.28 28.02
N GLY A 7 7.86 -24.29 27.00
CA GLY A 7 8.32 -24.15 25.62
C GLY A 7 7.23 -23.89 24.59
N MET A 8 6.07 -23.36 24.97
CA MET A 8 5.15 -22.75 24.00
C MET A 8 5.36 -21.25 24.02
N ALA A 9 6.30 -20.78 23.21
CA ALA A 9 6.40 -19.38 22.86
C ALA A 9 5.02 -18.93 22.36
N ALA A 10 4.43 -17.96 23.05
CA ALA A 10 3.22 -17.31 22.58
C ALA A 10 3.47 -16.83 21.14
N PRO A 11 2.54 -17.07 20.19
CA PRO A 11 2.69 -16.54 18.84
C PRO A 11 2.89 -15.04 18.99
N SER A 12 4.05 -14.55 18.53
CA SER A 12 4.33 -13.13 18.51
C SER A 12 3.16 -12.47 17.80
N LYS A 13 2.40 -11.63 18.51
CA LYS A 13 1.44 -10.71 17.89
C LYS A 13 2.26 -9.83 16.95
N GLN A 14 2.43 -10.28 15.70
CA GLN A 14 3.00 -9.48 14.65
C GLN A 14 2.02 -8.33 14.47
N SER A 15 2.42 -7.15 14.93
CA SER A 15 1.68 -5.92 14.70
C SER A 15 1.40 -5.84 13.20
N PRO A 16 0.14 -5.77 12.77
CA PRO A 16 -0.20 -5.85 11.36
C PRO A 16 0.50 -4.73 10.59
N PRO A 17 0.99 -5.02 9.36
CA PRO A 17 1.73 -4.05 8.56
C PRO A 17 0.92 -2.77 8.37
N LYS A 18 1.46 -1.64 8.81
CA LYS A 18 0.75 -0.35 8.84
C LYS A 18 0.40 0.11 7.42
N LEU A 19 -0.88 -0.02 7.05
CA LEU A 19 -1.46 0.51 5.82
C LEU A 19 -1.31 2.03 5.78
N GLN A 20 -0.67 2.57 4.74
CA GLN A 20 -0.44 4.02 4.58
C GLN A 20 -1.39 4.66 3.56
N ASN A 21 -1.54 4.09 2.35
CA ASN A 21 -2.41 4.72 1.34
C ASN A 21 -3.83 4.14 1.32
N LEU A 22 -3.99 2.85 1.68
CA LEU A 22 -5.27 2.13 1.67
C LEU A 22 -6.01 2.13 3.03
N GLN A 23 -5.57 2.95 4.00
CA GLN A 23 -6.22 3.02 5.31
C GLN A 23 -7.71 3.41 5.21
N TRP A 24 -8.07 4.27 4.25
CA TRP A 24 -9.47 4.66 4.02
C TRP A 24 -10.33 3.48 3.56
N LEU A 25 -9.80 2.64 2.66
CA LEU A 25 -10.50 1.46 2.15
C LEU A 25 -10.75 0.44 3.27
N TRP A 26 -9.75 0.20 4.12
CA TRP A 26 -9.93 -0.64 5.30
C TRP A 26 -10.96 -0.06 6.28
N SER A 27 -10.93 1.25 6.51
CA SER A 27 -11.91 1.95 7.35
C SER A 27 -13.33 1.82 6.79
N PHE A 28 -13.49 1.91 5.48
CA PHE A 28 -14.77 1.74 4.79
C PHE A 28 -15.30 0.30 4.92
N ILE A 29 -14.44 -0.71 4.78
CA ILE A 29 -14.82 -2.12 4.97
C ILE A 29 -15.27 -2.36 6.41
N ILE A 30 -14.54 -1.87 7.41
CA ILE A 30 -14.93 -1.98 8.82
C ILE A 30 -16.28 -1.28 9.05
N TRP A 31 -16.45 -0.08 8.51
CA TRP A 31 -17.69 0.67 8.64
C TRP A 31 -18.88 -0.07 8.01
N TYR A 32 -18.70 -0.63 6.82
CA TYR A 32 -19.71 -1.44 6.13
C TYR A 32 -20.08 -2.67 6.97
N CYS A 33 -19.10 -3.46 7.39
CA CYS A 33 -19.33 -4.65 8.22
C CYS A 33 -20.03 -4.29 9.54
N ARG A 34 -19.66 -3.17 10.17
CA ARG A 34 -20.30 -2.69 11.41
C ARG A 34 -21.75 -2.28 11.18
N THR A 35 -22.04 -1.62 10.05
CA THR A 35 -23.40 -1.20 9.68
C THR A 35 -24.29 -2.40 9.38
N VAL A 36 -23.76 -3.39 8.65
CA VAL A 36 -24.47 -4.65 8.37
C VAL A 36 -24.71 -5.44 9.66
N ALA A 37 -23.69 -5.59 10.51
CA ALA A 37 -23.84 -6.27 11.79
C ALA A 37 -24.88 -5.58 12.69
N TRP A 38 -24.90 -4.25 12.71
CA TRP A 38 -25.93 -3.49 13.41
C TRP A 38 -27.33 -3.75 12.83
N PHE A 39 -27.48 -3.77 11.52
CA PHE A 39 -28.77 -4.02 10.86
C PHE A 39 -29.28 -5.45 11.12
N VAL A 40 -28.39 -6.45 11.07
CA VAL A 40 -28.73 -7.85 11.34
C VAL A 40 -29.03 -8.09 12.82
N THR A 41 -28.37 -7.36 13.72
CA THR A 41 -28.62 -7.47 15.18
C THR A 41 -29.82 -6.65 15.66
N MET A 42 -30.38 -5.75 14.84
CA MET A 42 -31.55 -4.95 15.20
C MET A 42 -32.79 -5.79 15.53
N PRO A 43 -33.21 -6.77 14.70
CA PRO A 43 -34.32 -7.66 15.03
C PRO A 43 -34.13 -8.38 16.37
N TRP A 44 -32.91 -8.85 16.64
CA TRP A 44 -32.54 -9.50 17.90
C TRP A 44 -32.63 -8.54 19.10
N ARG A 45 -32.18 -7.29 18.94
CA ARG A 45 -32.31 -6.23 19.96
C ARG A 45 -33.76 -5.88 20.27
N VAL A 46 -34.65 -5.98 19.30
CA VAL A 46 -36.09 -5.76 19.52
C VAL A 46 -36.72 -6.95 20.26
N LEU A 47 -36.37 -8.18 19.88
CA LEU A 47 -36.81 -9.42 20.52
C LEU A 47 -36.35 -9.51 21.99
N THR A 48 -35.08 -9.26 22.27
CA THR A 48 -34.50 -9.22 23.63
C THR A 48 -35.23 -8.21 24.53
N TRP A 49 -35.61 -7.04 23.99
CA TRP A 49 -36.30 -5.99 24.72
C TRP A 49 -37.74 -6.39 25.10
N MET A 50 -38.42 -7.15 24.23
CA MET A 50 -39.75 -7.70 24.49
C MET A 50 -39.73 -9.01 25.30
N SER A 51 -38.57 -9.66 25.44
CA SER A 51 -38.47 -10.99 26.06
C SER A 51 -38.59 -10.94 27.59
N PRO A 52 -39.39 -11.83 28.20
CA PRO A 52 -39.47 -11.98 29.66
C PRO A 52 -38.20 -12.62 30.24
N THR A 53 -37.91 -12.32 31.51
CA THR A 53 -36.61 -12.51 32.18
C THR A 53 -36.07 -13.95 32.18
N PHE A 54 -36.92 -14.95 32.02
CA PHE A 54 -36.55 -16.37 32.01
C PHE A 54 -35.92 -16.84 30.68
N LEU A 55 -36.23 -16.20 29.54
CA LEU A 55 -35.65 -16.54 28.22
C LEU A 55 -34.21 -16.05 28.07
N ARG A 56 -33.80 -15.04 28.84
CA ARG A 56 -32.45 -14.45 28.81
C ARG A 56 -31.33 -15.45 29.10
N LEU A 57 -31.61 -16.52 29.85
CA LEU A 57 -30.61 -17.54 30.17
C LEU A 57 -30.31 -18.44 28.96
N ALA A 58 -31.35 -18.83 28.22
CA ALA A 58 -31.19 -19.61 26.99
C ALA A 58 -30.53 -18.76 25.90
N GLU A 59 -30.91 -17.49 25.80
CA GLU A 59 -30.38 -16.53 24.86
C GLU A 59 -28.86 -16.35 25.00
N LYS A 60 -28.37 -16.13 26.23
CA LYS A 60 -26.92 -16.01 26.50
C LYS A 60 -26.12 -17.27 26.11
N ARG A 61 -26.69 -18.46 26.27
CA ARG A 61 -26.03 -19.71 25.86
C ARG A 61 -25.96 -19.85 24.34
N VAL A 62 -27.02 -19.46 23.65
CA VAL A 62 -27.04 -19.45 22.18
C VAL A 62 -26.04 -18.44 21.65
N GLU A 63 -25.99 -17.23 22.22
CA GLU A 63 -25.00 -16.21 21.85
C GLU A 63 -23.56 -16.69 22.02
N GLN A 64 -23.23 -17.32 23.16
CA GLN A 64 -21.90 -17.88 23.39
C GLN A 64 -21.55 -18.99 22.39
N THR A 65 -22.50 -19.86 22.06
CA THR A 65 -22.27 -20.98 21.14
C THR A 65 -22.05 -20.47 19.72
N VAL A 66 -22.86 -19.50 19.28
CA VAL A 66 -22.72 -18.85 17.98
C VAL A 66 -21.40 -18.09 17.89
N TRP A 67 -21.01 -17.37 18.95
CA TRP A 67 -19.72 -16.68 18.98
C TRP A 67 -18.55 -17.64 18.90
N TRP A 68 -18.58 -18.75 19.63
CA TRP A 68 -17.52 -19.75 19.60
C TRP A 68 -17.37 -20.38 18.20
N TRP A 69 -18.49 -20.61 17.51
CA TRP A 69 -18.48 -21.16 16.15
C TRP A 69 -18.04 -20.16 15.08
N THR A 70 -18.48 -18.90 15.18
CA THR A 70 -18.26 -17.89 14.13
C THR A 70 -16.94 -17.13 14.31
N SER A 71 -16.42 -17.01 15.52
CA SER A 71 -15.17 -16.30 15.82
C SER A 71 -13.97 -16.71 14.95
N PRO A 72 -13.62 -18.01 14.78
CA PRO A 72 -12.45 -18.38 14.00
C PRO A 72 -12.60 -18.03 12.51
N VAL A 73 -13.80 -18.19 11.95
CA VAL A 73 -14.07 -17.89 10.54
C VAL A 73 -13.99 -16.38 10.27
N VAL A 74 -14.53 -15.57 11.18
CA VAL A 74 -14.47 -14.11 11.09
C VAL A 74 -13.04 -13.61 11.21
N GLN A 75 -12.24 -14.17 12.12
CA GLN A 75 -10.82 -13.80 12.27
C GLN A 75 -10.01 -14.15 11.01
N LEU A 76 -10.16 -15.36 10.48
CA LEU A 76 -9.48 -15.77 9.24
C LEU A 76 -9.85 -14.88 8.06
N THR A 77 -11.14 -14.57 7.91
CA THR A 77 -11.61 -13.71 6.81
C THR A 77 -11.05 -12.30 6.95
N ALA A 78 -11.05 -11.74 8.16
CA ALA A 78 -10.48 -10.43 8.44
C ALA A 78 -8.98 -10.38 8.14
N ASP A 79 -8.23 -11.41 8.55
CA ASP A 79 -6.78 -11.50 8.31
C ASP A 79 -6.45 -11.63 6.81
N VAL A 80 -7.20 -12.44 6.07
CA VAL A 80 -7.02 -12.61 4.61
C VAL A 80 -7.30 -11.30 3.87
N ILE A 81 -8.40 -10.63 4.21
CA ILE A 81 -8.76 -9.34 3.59
C ILE A 81 -7.69 -8.30 3.93
N TYR A 82 -7.26 -8.21 5.18
CA TYR A 82 -6.24 -7.27 5.62
C TYR A 82 -4.91 -7.50 4.90
N ASN A 83 -4.44 -8.74 4.84
CA ASN A 83 -3.19 -9.10 4.16
C ASN A 83 -3.23 -8.81 2.66
N THR A 84 -4.38 -9.05 2.03
CA THR A 84 -4.57 -8.73 0.60
C THR A 84 -4.46 -7.23 0.35
N ILE A 85 -5.11 -6.41 1.19
CA ILE A 85 -5.03 -4.95 1.09
C ILE A 85 -3.61 -4.46 1.37
N ALA A 86 -2.92 -5.05 2.35
CA ALA A 86 -1.53 -4.71 2.67
C ALA A 86 -0.57 -5.02 1.52
N LEU A 87 -0.76 -6.14 0.82
CA LEU A 87 0.02 -6.51 -0.36
C LEU A 87 -0.19 -5.48 -1.49
N LEU A 88 -1.44 -5.08 -1.73
CA LEU A 88 -1.77 -4.04 -2.72
C LEU A 88 -1.17 -2.67 -2.37
N ASP A 89 -1.16 -2.28 -1.10
CA ASP A 89 -0.55 -1.01 -0.64
C ASP A 89 0.98 -1.02 -0.85
N GLY A 90 1.61 -2.17 -0.59
CA GLY A 90 3.03 -2.39 -0.88
C GLY A 90 3.34 -2.28 -2.38
N MET A 91 2.53 -2.91 -3.23
CA MET A 91 2.68 -2.83 -4.69
C MET A 91 2.51 -1.40 -5.21
N MET A 92 1.48 -0.67 -4.78
CA MET A 92 1.29 0.72 -5.17
C MET A 92 2.45 1.62 -4.75
N SER A 93 2.96 1.43 -3.53
CA SER A 93 4.11 2.18 -3.03
C SER A 93 5.37 1.90 -3.84
N TYR A 94 5.59 0.64 -4.22
CA TYR A 94 6.70 0.25 -5.09
C TYR A 94 6.59 0.89 -6.48
N VAL A 95 5.43 0.78 -7.14
CA VAL A 95 5.19 1.35 -8.47
C VAL A 95 5.39 2.87 -8.44
N ARG A 96 4.85 3.56 -7.42
CA ARG A 96 5.04 5.01 -7.25
C ARG A 96 6.52 5.38 -7.19
N ARG A 97 7.32 4.65 -6.41
CA ARG A 97 8.78 4.88 -6.32
C ARG A 97 9.48 4.59 -7.63
N ALA A 98 9.12 3.51 -8.33
CA ALA A 98 9.66 3.17 -9.63
C ALA A 98 9.39 4.27 -10.67
N VAL A 99 8.17 4.80 -10.71
CA VAL A 99 7.81 5.91 -11.60
C VAL A 99 8.59 7.18 -11.27
N LEU A 100 8.69 7.53 -9.98
CA LEU A 100 9.42 8.73 -9.56
C LEU A 100 10.91 8.65 -9.90
N THR A 101 11.54 7.49 -9.65
CA THR A 101 12.97 7.26 -9.94
C THR A 101 13.24 7.22 -11.44
N THR A 102 12.37 6.59 -12.22
CA THR A 102 12.49 6.58 -13.68
C THR A 102 12.32 7.98 -14.25
N HIS A 103 11.35 8.75 -13.76
CA HIS A 103 11.13 10.12 -14.20
C HIS A 103 12.30 11.03 -13.85
N SER A 104 12.82 10.95 -12.61
CA SER A 104 13.97 11.77 -12.21
C SER A 104 15.24 11.41 -12.99
N SER A 105 15.47 10.12 -13.23
CA SER A 105 16.58 9.64 -14.07
C SER A 105 16.45 10.16 -15.50
N ASN A 106 15.26 10.08 -16.11
CA ASN A 106 15.04 10.58 -17.47
C ASN A 106 15.24 12.10 -17.56
N MET A 107 14.76 12.86 -16.59
CA MET A 107 15.00 14.31 -16.52
C MET A 107 16.48 14.64 -16.35
N HIS A 108 17.21 13.85 -15.56
CA HIS A 108 18.65 14.00 -15.42
C HIS A 108 19.40 13.70 -16.72
N HIS A 109 19.04 12.62 -17.42
CA HIS A 109 19.62 12.30 -18.73
C HIS A 109 19.34 13.38 -19.78
N PHE A 110 18.12 13.92 -19.79
CA PHE A 110 17.77 15.05 -20.66
C PHE A 110 18.61 16.29 -20.34
N TRP A 111 18.78 16.61 -19.06
CA TRP A 111 19.59 17.74 -18.62
C TRP A 111 21.05 17.59 -19.05
N VAL A 112 21.65 16.42 -18.84
CA VAL A 112 23.03 16.12 -19.24
C VAL A 112 23.20 16.20 -20.77
N ALA A 113 22.26 15.66 -21.53
CA ALA A 113 22.27 15.76 -23.00
C ALA A 113 22.16 17.22 -23.47
N TYR A 114 21.32 18.02 -22.81
CA TYR A 114 21.17 19.44 -23.11
C TYR A 114 22.44 20.24 -22.79
N GLU A 115 23.11 19.99 -21.65
CA GLU A 115 24.40 20.59 -21.35
C GLU A 115 25.47 20.22 -22.38
N ALA A 116 25.54 18.95 -22.80
CA ALA A 116 26.47 18.50 -23.82
C ALA A 116 26.21 19.21 -25.18
N TYR A 117 24.94 19.37 -25.55
CA TYR A 117 24.54 20.11 -26.74
C TYR A 117 24.97 21.58 -26.68
N LEU A 118 24.78 22.25 -25.54
CA LEU A 118 25.24 23.63 -25.35
C LEU A 118 26.77 23.76 -25.44
N ARG A 119 27.52 22.83 -24.84
CA ARG A 119 28.99 22.79 -24.95
C ARG A 119 29.44 22.60 -26.40
N LEU A 120 28.72 21.77 -27.17
CA LEU A 120 29.00 21.57 -28.59
C LEU A 120 28.78 22.86 -29.40
N ILE A 121 27.70 23.60 -29.12
CA ILE A 121 27.44 24.91 -29.75
C ILE A 121 28.56 25.90 -29.40
N GLN A 122 28.93 25.99 -28.12
CA GLN A 122 30.02 26.86 -27.66
C GLN A 122 31.34 26.51 -28.36
N HIS A 123 31.65 25.22 -28.49
CA HIS A 123 32.85 24.78 -29.21
C HIS A 123 32.82 25.16 -30.70
N LYS A 124 31.68 24.94 -31.38
CA LYS A 124 31.54 25.35 -32.78
C LYS A 124 31.62 26.86 -32.97
N ALA A 125 31.01 27.64 -32.07
CA ALA A 125 31.12 29.10 -32.08
C ALA A 125 32.57 29.56 -31.87
N HIS A 126 33.30 28.93 -30.94
CA HIS A 126 34.71 29.23 -30.70
C HIS A 126 35.60 28.90 -31.90
N LEU A 127 35.36 27.78 -32.60
CA LEU A 127 36.07 27.44 -33.84
C LEU A 127 35.82 28.49 -34.94
N VAL A 128 34.58 28.98 -35.07
CA VAL A 128 34.23 30.05 -36.02
C VAL A 128 34.90 31.36 -35.65
N GLU A 129 34.96 31.71 -34.37
CA GLU A 129 35.63 32.93 -33.90
C GLU A 129 37.14 32.89 -34.15
N GLN A 130 37.80 31.76 -33.91
CA GLN A 130 39.24 31.61 -34.12
C GLN A 130 39.66 31.46 -35.59
N HIS A 131 38.84 30.82 -36.43
CA HIS A 131 39.24 30.42 -37.79
C HIS A 131 38.37 31.10 -38.88
N GLY A 132 37.47 32.01 -38.52
CA GLY A 132 36.60 32.73 -39.45
C GLY A 132 35.77 31.79 -40.34
N PHE A 133 35.73 32.07 -41.65
CA PHE A 133 34.98 31.27 -42.63
C PHE A 133 35.49 29.81 -42.75
N GLN A 134 36.77 29.55 -42.49
CA GLN A 134 37.31 28.19 -42.42
C GLN A 134 36.80 27.43 -41.18
N GLY A 135 36.63 28.13 -40.06
CA GLY A 135 36.02 27.60 -38.84
C GLY A 135 34.57 27.21 -39.02
N LEU A 136 33.84 27.91 -39.89
CA LEU A 136 32.46 27.57 -40.26
C LEU A 136 32.38 26.25 -41.03
N TRP A 137 33.34 26.00 -41.93
CA TRP A 137 33.43 24.74 -42.67
C TRP A 137 33.86 23.57 -41.78
N MET A 138 34.83 23.79 -40.87
CA MET A 138 35.25 22.82 -39.86
C MET A 138 34.13 22.51 -38.85
N GLY A 139 33.38 23.51 -38.39
CA GLY A 139 32.25 23.32 -37.47
C GLY A 139 31.06 22.59 -38.11
N LEU A 140 30.83 22.76 -39.41
CA LEU A 140 29.83 22.00 -40.19
C LEU A 140 30.25 20.55 -40.43
N HIS A 141 31.54 20.28 -40.68
CA HIS A 141 32.07 18.94 -40.92
C HIS A 141 32.51 18.19 -39.65
N ALA A 142 32.59 18.88 -38.50
CA ALA A 142 32.84 18.26 -37.21
C ALA A 142 31.68 17.32 -36.86
N ARG A 143 31.92 16.02 -37.04
CA ARG A 143 30.99 14.94 -36.74
C ARG A 143 30.62 15.01 -35.26
N THR A 144 29.32 15.03 -34.97
CA THR A 144 28.80 14.82 -33.62
C THR A 144 29.19 13.41 -33.19
N VAL A 145 30.07 13.30 -32.19
CA VAL A 145 30.40 12.04 -31.51
C VAL A 145 29.30 11.74 -30.51
#